data_AF-X0YMT9-F1
#
_entry.id   AF-X0YMT9-F1
#
_cell.length_a   1.000
_cell.length_b   1.000
_cell.length_c   1.000
_cell.angle_alpha   90.00
_cell.angle_beta   90.00
_cell.angle_gamma   90.00
#
_symmetry.space_group_name_H-M   'P 1'
#
loop_
_entity.id
_entity.type
_entity.pdbx_description
1 polymer ?
#
loop_
_entity_poly.entity_id
_entity_poly.type
_entity_poly.pdbx_seq_one_letter_code
_entity_poly.pdbx_strand_id
1 'polypeptide(L)'
;MTPQTRELLKTLPSVSALLEHEEVREWLGGLPRTSVVAAVQTAISEVRKSIVAGVWSEPVDTQTLVARAEQELLRRSMPSLRRVINATGIVLHTGLGRAPLGDSVIDAIAEGVWGYCSLEYDLDTGRRGRRNTHVVDHLISITGAESATVVNNNAAATLLILQTF
;
A
#
# COMPACT_ATOMS: atom_id res chain seq x y z
N MET A 1 12.21 -35.07 12.67
CA MET A 1 11.84 -34.94 11.24
C MET A 1 11.65 -36.35 10.70
N THR A 2 10.48 -36.68 10.14
CA THR A 2 10.18 -38.05 9.71
C THR A 2 10.97 -38.41 8.43
N PRO A 3 11.21 -39.69 8.14
CA PRO A 3 11.82 -40.12 6.88
C PRO A 3 11.07 -39.60 5.66
N GLN A 4 9.73 -39.60 5.72
CA GLN A 4 8.85 -39.08 4.67
C GLN A 4 9.05 -37.58 4.43
N THR A 5 9.13 -36.75 5.48
CA THR A 5 9.44 -35.32 5.35
C THR A 5 10.79 -35.09 4.65
N ARG A 6 11.80 -35.91 4.95
CA ARG A 6 13.13 -35.78 4.34
C ARG A 6 13.10 -36.11 2.85
N GLU A 7 12.37 -37.13 2.42
CA GLU A 7 12.22 -37.45 1.00
C GLU A 7 11.46 -36.36 0.23
N LEU A 8 10.37 -35.84 0.81
CA LEU A 8 9.63 -34.73 0.19
C LEU A 8 10.48 -33.47 0.03
N LEU A 9 11.30 -33.12 1.03
CA LEU A 9 12.19 -31.95 0.93
C LEU A 9 13.22 -32.05 -0.21
N LYS A 10 13.64 -33.27 -0.60
CA LYS A 10 14.56 -33.48 -1.73
C LYS A 10 13.90 -33.20 -3.08
N THR A 11 12.57 -33.24 -3.16
CA THR A 11 11.83 -32.97 -4.40
C THR A 11 11.72 -31.47 -4.71
N LEU A 12 12.06 -30.59 -3.76
CA LEU A 12 12.06 -29.14 -3.99
C LEU A 12 13.20 -28.75 -4.96
N PRO A 13 12.89 -28.10 -6.10
CA PRO A 13 13.90 -27.54 -6.97
C PRO A 13 14.66 -26.38 -6.30
N SER A 14 15.86 -26.11 -6.80
CA SER A 14 16.60 -24.91 -6.42
C SER A 14 15.92 -23.67 -7.01
N VAL A 15 16.17 -22.50 -6.41
CA VAL A 15 15.72 -21.21 -6.97
C VAL A 15 16.21 -21.05 -8.41
N SER A 16 17.49 -21.38 -8.68
CA SER A 16 18.05 -21.29 -10.03
C SER A 16 17.33 -22.19 -11.03
N ALA A 17 16.99 -23.43 -10.64
CA ALA A 17 16.25 -24.34 -11.52
C ALA A 17 14.86 -23.79 -11.88
N LEU A 18 14.17 -23.17 -10.90
CA LEU A 18 12.86 -22.57 -11.15
C LEU A 18 12.97 -21.30 -12.01
N LEU A 19 14.05 -20.53 -11.90
CA LEU A 19 14.29 -19.33 -12.73
C LEU A 19 14.55 -19.65 -14.20
N GLU A 20 15.00 -20.87 -14.53
CA GLU A 20 15.20 -21.33 -15.91
C GLU A 20 13.91 -21.90 -16.53
N HIS A 21 12.86 -22.11 -15.74
CA HIS A 21 11.56 -22.57 -16.22
C HIS A 21 10.97 -21.58 -17.23
N GLU A 22 10.35 -22.07 -18.30
CA GLU A 22 9.86 -21.26 -19.43
C GLU A 22 8.98 -20.08 -18.99
N GLU A 23 7.91 -20.34 -18.22
CA GLU A 23 7.02 -19.30 -17.68
C GLU A 23 7.75 -18.26 -16.81
N VAL A 24 8.72 -18.71 -16.00
CA VAL A 24 9.46 -17.81 -15.10
C VAL A 24 10.44 -16.93 -15.90
N ARG A 25 11.01 -17.47 -16.99
CA ARG A 25 11.81 -16.69 -17.95
C ARG A 25 10.96 -15.67 -18.69
N GLU A 26 9.71 -15.99 -19.04
CA GLU A 26 8.79 -15.03 -19.64
C GLU A 26 8.52 -13.85 -18.70
N TRP A 27 8.29 -14.10 -17.40
CA TRP A 27 8.10 -13.03 -16.41
C TRP A 27 9.30 -12.10 -16.31
N LEU A 28 10.53 -12.62 -16.41
CA LEU A 28 11.76 -11.82 -16.40
C LEU A 28 11.87 -10.87 -17.60
N GLY A 29 11.10 -11.10 -18.68
CA GLY A 29 10.99 -10.19 -19.82
C GLY A 29 10.15 -8.94 -19.57
N GLY A 30 9.28 -8.94 -18.55
CA GLY A 30 8.35 -7.84 -18.26
C GLY A 30 8.36 -7.33 -16.81
N LEU A 31 8.94 -8.09 -15.87
CA LEU A 31 8.94 -7.77 -14.44
C LEU A 31 10.37 -7.57 -13.91
N PRO A 32 10.57 -6.73 -12.88
CA PRO A 32 11.86 -6.62 -12.21
C PRO A 32 12.35 -7.96 -11.68
N ARG A 33 13.59 -8.33 -12.01
CA ARG A 33 14.21 -9.59 -11.55
C ARG A 33 14.11 -9.79 -10.04
N THR A 34 14.27 -8.72 -9.27
CA THR A 34 14.16 -8.76 -7.80
C THR A 34 12.79 -9.24 -7.32
N SER A 35 11.71 -8.82 -7.99
CA SER A 35 10.34 -9.25 -7.70
C SER A 35 10.13 -10.73 -8.02
N VAL A 36 10.59 -11.16 -9.21
CA VAL A 36 10.46 -12.57 -9.66
C VAL A 36 11.24 -13.51 -8.73
N VAL A 37 12.50 -13.19 -8.43
CA VAL A 37 13.33 -13.98 -7.52
C VAL A 37 12.70 -14.07 -6.14
N ALA A 38 12.19 -12.95 -5.61
CA ALA A 38 11.57 -12.93 -4.29
C ALA A 38 10.27 -13.75 -4.25
N ALA A 39 9.47 -13.75 -5.32
CA ALA A 39 8.27 -14.56 -5.42
C ALA A 39 8.59 -16.07 -5.48
N VAL A 40 9.58 -16.46 -6.30
CA VAL A 40 10.09 -17.84 -6.37
C VAL A 40 10.61 -18.31 -5.00
N GLN A 41 11.42 -17.48 -4.33
CA GLN A 41 11.95 -17.79 -3.00
C GLN A 41 10.82 -17.96 -1.98
N THR A 42 9.80 -17.10 -2.02
CA THR A 42 8.63 -17.21 -1.15
C THR A 42 7.86 -18.49 -1.43
N ALA A 43 7.55 -18.82 -2.68
CA ALA A 43 6.84 -20.05 -3.04
C ALA A 43 7.56 -21.31 -2.53
N ILE A 44 8.87 -21.41 -2.76
CA ILE A 44 9.69 -22.52 -2.26
C ILE A 44 9.71 -22.55 -0.72
N SER A 45 9.83 -21.38 -0.07
CA SER A 45 9.87 -21.27 1.38
C SER A 45 8.55 -21.70 2.03
N GLU A 46 7.42 -21.35 1.45
CA GLU A 46 6.09 -21.74 1.91
C GLU A 46 5.86 -23.24 1.79
N VAL A 47 6.16 -23.83 0.63
CA VAL A 47 6.04 -25.28 0.45
C VAL A 47 6.98 -26.02 1.40
N ARG A 48 8.22 -25.54 1.57
CA ARG A 48 9.16 -26.10 2.56
C ARG A 48 8.56 -26.08 3.97
N LYS A 49 7.94 -24.98 4.39
CA LYS A 49 7.27 -24.87 5.69
C LYS A 49 6.10 -25.86 5.81
N SER A 50 5.28 -26.00 4.77
CA SER A 50 4.16 -26.95 4.74
C SER A 50 4.62 -28.42 4.84
N ILE A 51 5.73 -28.78 4.19
CA ILE A 51 6.34 -30.12 4.30
C ILE A 51 6.83 -30.38 5.74
N VAL A 52 7.53 -29.42 6.34
CA VAL A 52 8.04 -29.54 7.72
C VAL A 52 6.89 -29.62 8.73
N ALA A 53 5.80 -28.90 8.48
CA ALA A 53 4.58 -28.94 9.30
C ALA A 53 3.74 -30.21 9.10
N GLY A 54 4.08 -31.09 8.16
CA GLY A 54 3.32 -32.31 7.86
C GLY A 54 1.99 -32.07 7.15
N VAL A 55 1.77 -30.85 6.61
CA VAL A 55 0.56 -30.48 5.86
C VAL A 55 0.67 -30.90 4.39
N TRP A 56 1.90 -31.09 3.90
CA TRP A 56 2.19 -31.49 2.52
C TRP A 56 2.60 -32.97 2.46
N SER A 57 1.94 -33.75 1.60
CA SER A 57 2.11 -35.22 1.55
C SER A 57 2.67 -35.77 0.24
N GLU A 58 2.72 -34.99 -0.83
CA GLU A 58 3.08 -35.46 -2.19
C GLU A 58 4.41 -34.85 -2.69
N PRO A 59 5.13 -35.48 -3.61
CA PRO A 59 6.30 -34.88 -4.27
C PRO A 59 5.98 -33.50 -4.83
N VAL A 60 6.87 -32.53 -4.63
CA VAL A 60 6.65 -31.17 -5.13
C VAL A 60 6.91 -31.13 -6.62
N ASP A 61 5.85 -30.90 -7.39
CA ASP A 61 5.98 -30.65 -8.81
C ASP A 61 6.42 -29.20 -9.08
N THR A 62 7.11 -29.00 -10.21
CA THR A 62 7.66 -27.69 -10.59
C THR A 62 6.55 -26.69 -10.94
N GLN A 63 5.50 -27.15 -11.62
CA GLN A 63 4.36 -26.32 -12.04
C GLN A 63 3.61 -25.74 -10.85
N THR A 64 3.46 -26.48 -9.76
CA THR A 64 2.86 -26.05 -8.49
C THR A 64 3.65 -24.91 -7.86
N LEU A 65 4.99 -24.95 -7.94
CA LEU A 65 5.83 -23.87 -7.46
C LEU A 65 5.76 -22.64 -8.36
N VAL A 66 5.67 -22.83 -9.67
CA VAL A 66 5.45 -21.74 -10.64
C VAL A 66 4.11 -21.07 -10.36
N ALA A 67 3.01 -21.82 -10.27
CA ALA A 67 1.69 -21.28 -9.94
C ALA A 67 1.66 -20.51 -8.61
N ARG A 68 2.36 -21.01 -7.58
CA ARG A 68 2.50 -20.29 -6.30
C ARG A 68 3.34 -19.02 -6.42
N ALA A 69 4.42 -19.04 -7.20
CA ALA A 69 5.24 -17.87 -7.47
C ALA A 69 4.45 -16.81 -8.25
N GLU A 70 3.61 -17.22 -9.21
CA GLU A 70 2.70 -16.33 -9.95
C GLU A 70 1.69 -15.67 -8.99
N GLN A 71 1.04 -16.45 -8.13
CA GLN A 71 0.12 -15.92 -7.12
C GLN A 71 0.82 -14.92 -6.20
N GLU A 72 2.06 -15.18 -5.82
CA GLU A 72 2.84 -14.25 -5.00
C GLU A 72 3.22 -12.97 -5.76
N LEU A 73 3.54 -13.07 -7.05
CA LEU A 73 3.74 -11.90 -7.91
C LEU A 73 2.48 -11.04 -7.99
N LEU A 74 1.33 -11.65 -8.27
CA LEU A 74 0.03 -10.96 -8.30
C LEU A 74 -0.32 -10.33 -6.95
N ARG A 75 -0.02 -11.02 -5.84
CA ARG A 75 -0.27 -10.50 -4.50
C ARG A 75 0.59 -9.26 -4.21
N ARG A 76 1.84 -9.27 -4.63
CA ARG A 76 2.80 -8.17 -4.44
C ARG A 76 2.60 -7.01 -5.41
N SER A 77 2.03 -7.26 -6.59
CA SER A 77 1.72 -6.21 -7.56
C SER A 77 0.52 -5.37 -7.12
N MET A 78 -0.34 -5.90 -6.25
CA MET A 78 -1.46 -5.16 -5.70
C MET A 78 -0.99 -4.13 -4.66
N PRO A 79 -1.45 -2.86 -4.73
CA PRO A 79 -1.21 -1.87 -3.68
C PRO A 79 -1.74 -2.35 -2.33
N SER A 80 -1.07 -1.96 -1.24
CA SER A 80 -1.54 -2.24 0.12
C SER A 80 -2.78 -1.42 0.50
N LEU A 81 -2.89 -0.19 -0.03
CA LEU A 81 -4.07 0.66 0.07
C LEU A 81 -4.88 0.55 -1.22
N ARG A 82 -6.14 0.12 -1.10
CA ARG A 82 -7.04 -0.09 -2.23
C ARG A 82 -8.44 0.37 -1.89
N ARG A 83 -9.19 0.76 -2.91
CA ARG A 83 -10.62 1.03 -2.77
C ARG A 83 -11.35 -0.25 -2.33
N VAL A 84 -12.33 -0.09 -1.44
CA VAL A 84 -13.21 -1.16 -0.96
C VAL A 84 -14.67 -0.75 -1.07
N ILE A 85 -15.57 -1.73 -1.03
CA ILE A 85 -17.02 -1.50 -0.95
C ILE A 85 -17.43 -1.58 0.52
N ASN A 86 -17.99 -0.50 1.06
CA ASN A 86 -18.50 -0.47 2.43
C ASN A 86 -19.92 -1.05 2.49
N ALA A 87 -20.05 -2.29 2.93
CA ALA A 87 -21.34 -2.96 3.16
C ALA A 87 -21.77 -2.98 4.64
N THR A 88 -21.08 -2.24 5.52
CA THR A 88 -21.33 -2.27 6.97
C THR A 88 -22.50 -1.36 7.41
N GLY A 89 -22.92 -0.42 6.56
CA GLY A 89 -23.86 0.64 6.92
C GLY A 89 -23.28 1.76 7.79
N ILE A 90 -22.01 1.65 8.21
CA ILE A 90 -21.33 2.68 9.01
C ILE A 90 -20.79 3.77 8.08
N VAL A 91 -21.34 4.98 8.16
CA VAL A 91 -20.95 6.12 7.32
C VAL A 91 -19.51 6.56 7.61
N LEU A 92 -19.19 6.89 8.87
CA LEU A 92 -17.84 7.30 9.30
C LEU A 92 -17.05 6.11 9.85
N HIS A 93 -16.67 5.19 8.96
CA HIS A 93 -15.95 3.99 9.36
C HIS A 93 -14.45 4.25 9.55
N THR A 94 -13.98 4.24 10.80
CA THR A 94 -12.57 4.56 11.14
C THR A 94 -11.57 3.63 10.47
N GLY A 95 -11.87 2.33 10.39
CA GLY A 95 -11.03 1.35 9.69
C GLY A 95 -11.04 1.42 8.16
N LEU A 96 -11.97 2.17 7.54
CA LEU A 96 -12.09 2.32 6.08
C LEU A 96 -11.73 3.74 5.61
N GLY A 97 -11.17 4.57 6.49
CA GLY A 97 -10.72 5.91 6.12
C GLY A 97 -11.74 7.04 6.33
N ARG A 98 -12.80 6.82 7.13
CA ARG A 98 -13.80 7.84 7.52
C ARG A 98 -14.61 8.36 6.32
N ALA A 99 -14.66 9.68 6.12
CA ALA A 99 -15.52 10.30 5.13
C ALA A 99 -14.91 10.18 3.72
N PRO A 100 -15.62 9.58 2.74
CA PRO A 100 -15.20 9.65 1.34
C PRO A 100 -15.33 11.09 0.83
N LEU A 101 -14.49 11.45 -0.15
CA LEU A 101 -14.55 12.74 -0.83
C LEU A 101 -15.43 12.63 -2.07
N GLY A 102 -16.14 13.70 -2.41
CA GLY A 102 -16.89 13.80 -3.66
C GLY A 102 -15.99 14.09 -4.86
N ASP A 103 -16.48 13.81 -6.07
CA ASP A 103 -15.70 13.91 -7.31
C ASP A 103 -15.10 15.31 -7.50
N SER A 104 -15.88 16.37 -7.25
CA SER A 104 -15.41 17.76 -7.36
C SER A 104 -14.23 18.10 -6.43
N VAL A 105 -14.15 17.46 -5.26
CA VAL A 105 -13.04 17.64 -4.32
C VAL A 105 -11.81 16.87 -4.81
N ILE A 106 -12.01 15.67 -5.36
CA ILE A 106 -10.92 14.88 -5.94
C ILE A 106 -10.30 15.60 -7.13
N ASP A 107 -11.11 16.18 -8.01
CA ASP A 107 -10.64 16.93 -9.18
C ASP A 107 -9.81 18.15 -8.76
N ALA A 108 -10.29 18.92 -7.77
CA ALA A 108 -9.55 20.07 -7.25
C ALA A 108 -8.23 19.69 -6.58
N ILE A 109 -8.20 18.57 -5.84
CA ILE A 109 -6.95 18.04 -5.26
C ILE A 109 -6.00 17.62 -6.38
N ALA A 110 -6.47 16.86 -7.37
CA ALA A 110 -5.66 16.38 -8.48
C ALA A 110 -4.99 17.54 -9.23
N GLU A 111 -5.75 18.59 -9.56
CA GLU A 111 -5.24 19.81 -10.19
C GLU A 111 -4.15 20.49 -9.33
N GLY A 112 -4.39 20.61 -8.02
CA GLY A 112 -3.47 21.28 -7.10
C GLY A 112 -2.18 20.51 -6.78
N VAL A 113 -2.14 19.19 -7.00
CA VAL A 113 -0.99 18.33 -6.64
C VAL A 113 -0.24 17.76 -7.85
N TRP A 114 -0.81 17.85 -9.06
CA TRP A 114 -0.15 17.35 -10.27
C TRP A 114 1.10 18.16 -10.64
N GLY A 115 1.16 19.44 -10.27
CA GLY A 115 2.30 20.34 -10.52
C GLY A 115 2.68 21.21 -9.31
N TYR A 116 3.46 22.26 -9.58
CA TYR A 116 3.73 23.30 -8.57
C TYR A 116 2.47 24.15 -8.34
N CYS A 117 2.24 24.55 -7.09
CA CYS A 117 1.15 25.44 -6.73
C CYS A 117 1.63 26.54 -5.77
N SER A 118 0.81 27.58 -5.61
CA SER A 118 1.06 28.76 -4.75
C SER A 118 0.93 28.47 -3.25
N LEU A 119 1.28 27.25 -2.82
CA LEU A 119 1.08 26.76 -1.45
C LEU A 119 1.66 27.70 -0.38
N GLU A 120 2.86 28.22 -0.59
CA GLU A 120 3.49 29.24 0.27
C GLU A 120 4.01 30.43 -0.53
N TYR A 121 3.33 30.76 -1.64
CA TYR A 121 3.73 31.86 -2.51
C TYR A 121 2.56 32.79 -2.77
N ASP A 122 2.77 34.07 -2.45
CA ASP A 122 1.78 35.12 -2.64
C ASP A 122 1.95 35.69 -4.05
N LEU A 123 0.91 35.55 -4.88
CA LEU A 123 0.95 35.92 -6.30
C LEU A 123 0.90 37.44 -6.52
N ASP A 124 0.33 38.19 -5.58
CA ASP A 124 0.20 39.65 -5.69
C ASP A 124 1.52 40.35 -5.35
N THR A 125 2.23 39.84 -4.34
CA THR A 125 3.49 40.42 -3.84
C THR A 125 4.72 39.76 -4.42
N GLY A 126 4.61 38.54 -4.97
CA GLY A 126 5.74 37.74 -5.44
C GLY A 126 6.66 37.24 -4.31
N ARG A 127 6.17 37.17 -3.08
CA ARG A 127 6.95 36.80 -1.88
C ARG A 127 6.45 35.50 -1.26
N ARG A 128 7.22 34.99 -0.31
CA ARG A 128 6.80 33.83 0.49
C ARG A 128 5.57 34.20 1.34
N GLY A 129 4.50 33.44 1.17
CA GLY A 129 3.27 33.51 1.95
C GLY A 129 3.18 32.42 3.02
N ARG A 130 2.02 32.34 3.70
CA ARG A 130 1.72 31.29 4.69
C ARG A 130 0.64 30.37 4.13
N ARG A 131 0.86 29.06 4.13
CA ARG A 131 -0.10 28.09 3.56
C ARG A 131 -1.52 28.14 4.14
N ASN A 132 -1.66 28.54 5.40
CA ASN A 132 -2.96 28.54 6.07
C ASN A 132 -3.89 29.65 5.56
N THR A 133 -3.37 30.70 4.90
CA THR A 133 -4.20 31.81 4.40
C THR A 133 -5.28 31.34 3.44
N HIS A 134 -4.99 30.30 2.65
CA HIS A 134 -5.92 29.70 1.68
C HIS A 134 -7.20 29.11 2.30
N VAL A 135 -7.23 28.85 3.62
CA VAL A 135 -8.37 28.20 4.31
C VAL A 135 -8.91 29.03 5.48
N VAL A 136 -8.07 29.85 6.12
CA VAL A 136 -8.44 30.61 7.33
C VAL A 136 -9.62 31.55 7.08
N ASP A 137 -9.65 32.27 5.95
CA ASP A 137 -10.73 33.21 5.65
C ASP A 137 -12.08 32.50 5.48
N HIS A 138 -12.07 31.31 4.86
CA HIS A 138 -13.27 30.47 4.77
C HIS A 138 -13.74 29.99 6.13
N LEU A 139 -12.84 29.57 7.02
CA LEU A 139 -13.20 29.14 8.37
C LEU A 139 -13.79 30.29 9.19
N ILE A 140 -13.19 31.47 9.12
CA ILE A 140 -13.71 32.69 9.76
C ILE A 140 -15.11 33.00 9.22
N SER A 141 -15.30 32.99 7.90
CA SER A 141 -16.59 33.25 7.28
C SER A 141 -17.69 32.26 7.69
N ILE A 142 -17.36 30.98 7.88
CA ILE A 142 -18.33 29.94 8.25
C ILE A 142 -18.66 29.98 9.75
N THR A 143 -17.67 30.27 10.59
CA THR A 143 -17.79 30.18 12.05
C THR A 143 -18.14 31.50 12.74
N GLY A 144 -17.82 32.64 12.11
CA GLY A 144 -17.91 33.96 12.73
C GLY A 144 -16.83 34.25 13.78
N ALA A 145 -15.81 33.39 13.91
CA ALA A 145 -14.72 33.59 14.86
C ALA A 145 -13.79 34.74 14.44
N GLU A 146 -13.10 35.36 15.40
CA GLU A 146 -12.15 36.46 15.14
C GLU A 146 -10.91 36.01 14.35
N SER A 147 -10.54 34.73 14.49
CA SER A 147 -9.39 34.12 13.81
C SER A 147 -9.55 32.60 13.75
N ALA A 148 -8.78 31.94 12.89
CA ALA A 148 -8.75 30.49 12.76
C ALA A 148 -7.33 29.97 12.50
N THR A 149 -7.09 28.70 12.84
CA THR A 149 -5.87 27.98 12.46
C THR A 149 -6.21 26.52 12.14
N VAL A 150 -5.36 25.89 11.32
CA VAL A 150 -5.50 24.49 10.92
C VAL A 150 -4.21 23.76 11.28
N VAL A 151 -4.37 22.58 11.86
CA VAL A 151 -3.29 21.65 12.19
C VAL A 151 -3.63 20.27 11.64
N ASN A 152 -2.69 19.34 11.73
CA ASN A 152 -2.80 17.99 11.15
C ASN A 152 -4.13 17.27 11.48
N ASN A 153 -4.54 17.27 12.75
CA ASN A 153 -5.80 16.66 13.19
C ASN A 153 -6.26 17.26 14.53
N ASN A 154 -7.45 16.86 15.00
CA ASN A 154 -8.01 17.35 16.25
C ASN A 154 -7.16 17.02 17.48
N ALA A 155 -6.51 15.85 17.53
CA ALA A 155 -5.65 15.49 18.66
C ALA A 155 -4.44 16.44 18.78
N ALA A 156 -3.83 16.80 17.65
CA ALA A 156 -2.78 17.80 17.59
C ALA A 156 -3.30 19.19 18.00
N ALA A 157 -4.54 19.54 17.63
CA ALA A 157 -5.16 20.80 18.04
C ALA A 157 -5.33 20.87 19.56
N THR A 158 -5.85 19.80 20.19
CA THR A 158 -6.00 19.72 21.65
C THR A 158 -4.67 19.89 22.36
N LEU A 159 -3.64 19.16 21.91
CA LEU A 159 -2.30 19.28 22.49
C LEU A 159 -1.73 20.69 22.33
N LEU A 160 -1.85 21.28 21.14
CA LEU A 160 -1.38 22.64 20.87
C LEU A 160 -2.04 23.66 21.80
N ILE A 161 -3.36 23.56 21.99
CA ILE A 161 -4.11 24.45 22.88
C ILE A 161 -3.61 24.32 24.31
N LEU A 162 -3.54 23.10 24.84
CA LEU A 162 -3.10 22.84 26.22
C LEU A 162 -1.63 23.19 26.49
N GLN A 163 -0.79 23.16 25.46
CA GLN A 163 0.63 23.52 25.60
C GLN A 163 0.85 25.04 25.50
N THR A 164 0.01 25.75 24.73
CA THR A 164 0.21 27.16 24.43
C THR A 164 -0.41 28.09 25.48
N PHE A 165 -1.52 27.67 26.09
CA PHE A 165 -2.32 28.44 27.04
C PHE A 165 -2.46 27.70 28.37
#